data_AF-A0A8H9K6T6-F1
#
_entry.id   AF-A0A8H9K6T6-F1
#
_cell.length_a   1.000
_cell.length_b   1.000
_cell.length_c   1.000
_cell.angle_alpha   90.00
_cell.angle_beta   90.00
_cell.angle_gamma   90.00
#
_symmetry.space_group_name_H-M   'P 1'
#
loop_
_entity.id
_entity.type
_entity.pdbx_description
1 polymer ?
#
loop_
_entity_poly.entity_id
_entity_poly.type
_entity_poly.pdbx_seq_one_letter_code
_entity_poly.pdbx_strand_id
1 'polypeptide(L)'
;MKEIPLNFILLQVIHAVKTRKELAQTEQGLNLTKNWQEDTRQYFFNLDSKWIESLGLEQNDECLFGIIRFDISEEIKSTKHDQLHKFSLTY
;
A
#
# COMPACT_ATOMS: atom_id res chain seq x y z
N MET A 1 -10.90 -10.22 -8.07
CA MET A 1 -10.87 -9.91 -6.63
C MET A 1 -10.12 -11.02 -5.91
N LYS A 2 -8.85 -10.75 -5.66
CA LYS A 2 -7.90 -11.59 -4.93
C LYS A 2 -7.86 -11.10 -3.48
N GLU A 3 -7.78 -12.02 -2.54
CA GLU A 3 -7.71 -11.73 -1.11
C GLU A 3 -6.37 -12.22 -0.56
N ILE A 4 -5.63 -11.32 0.10
CA ILE A 4 -4.32 -11.60 0.68
C ILE A 4 -4.35 -11.36 2.18
N PRO A 5 -4.10 -12.39 3.01
CA PRO A 5 -4.03 -12.23 4.45
C PRO A 5 -2.95 -11.20 4.83
N LEU A 6 -3.29 -10.30 5.74
CA LEU A 6 -2.33 -9.35 6.26
C LEU A 6 -1.25 -10.07 7.07
N ASN A 7 -0.03 -9.61 6.87
CA ASN A 7 1.09 -9.84 7.76
C ASN A 7 1.76 -8.50 8.04
N PHE A 8 2.71 -8.49 8.96
CA PHE A 8 3.38 -7.25 9.36
C PHE A 8 4.04 -6.55 8.16
N ILE A 9 4.72 -7.29 7.28
CA ILE A 9 5.42 -6.72 6.12
C ILE A 9 4.44 -6.12 5.11
N LEU A 10 3.35 -6.83 4.81
CA LEU A 10 2.29 -6.32 3.93
C LEU A 10 1.67 -5.03 4.51
N LEU A 11 1.43 -4.98 5.83
CA LEU A 11 0.93 -3.78 6.48
C LEU A 11 1.91 -2.61 6.35
N GLN A 12 3.23 -2.85 6.46
CA GLN A 12 4.26 -1.84 6.24
C GLN A 12 4.28 -1.34 4.79
N VAL A 13 4.11 -2.23 3.79
CA VAL A 13 3.99 -1.85 2.38
C VAL A 13 2.79 -0.94 2.17
N ILE A 14 1.62 -1.34 2.69
CA ILE A 14 0.40 -0.54 2.57
C ILE A 14 0.62 0.84 3.19
N HIS A 15 1.22 0.88 4.38
CA HIS A 15 1.53 2.14 5.05
C HIS A 15 2.47 3.02 4.22
N ALA A 16 3.57 2.46 3.71
CA ALA A 16 4.57 3.20 2.94
C ALA A 16 4.00 3.81 1.65
N VAL A 17 3.19 3.04 0.90
CA VAL A 17 2.51 3.54 -0.31
C VAL A 17 1.53 4.66 0.03
N LYS A 18 0.77 4.53 1.12
CA LYS A 18 -0.16 5.58 1.58
C LYS A 18 0.58 6.84 2.04
N THR A 19 1.68 6.71 2.78
CA THR A 19 2.53 7.84 3.15
C THR A 19 3.12 8.54 1.93
N ARG A 20 3.58 7.77 0.92
CA ARG A 20 4.07 8.37 -0.33
C ARG A 20 2.99 9.17 -1.04
N LYS A 21 1.77 8.62 -1.10
CA LYS A 21 0.60 9.32 -1.67
C LYS A 21 0.35 10.64 -0.95
N GLU A 22 0.28 10.64 0.37
CA GLU A 22 0.04 11.84 1.17
C GLU A 22 1.12 12.90 0.92
N LEU A 23 2.39 12.49 0.92
CA LEU A 23 3.51 13.37 0.59
C LEU A 23 3.39 13.95 -0.82
N ALA A 24 3.10 13.12 -1.83
CA ALA A 24 2.95 13.53 -3.21
C ALA A 24 1.79 14.54 -3.39
N GLN A 25 0.69 14.37 -2.64
CA GLN A 25 -0.42 15.32 -2.63
C GLN A 25 -0.01 16.66 -2.00
N THR A 26 0.73 16.63 -0.89
CA THR A 26 1.29 17.85 -0.27
C THR A 26 2.26 18.55 -1.21
N GLU A 27 3.19 17.82 -1.83
CA GLU A 27 4.14 18.34 -2.82
C GLU A 27 3.44 18.98 -4.01
N GLN A 28 2.32 18.41 -4.47
CA GLN A 28 1.54 18.99 -5.56
C GLN A 28 0.91 20.32 -5.13
N GLY A 29 0.37 20.39 -3.91
CA GLY A 29 -0.15 21.64 -3.34
C GLY A 29 0.91 22.74 -3.20
N LEU A 30 2.18 22.36 -3.06
CA LEU A 30 3.34 23.25 -3.01
C LEU A 30 3.98 23.52 -4.37
N ASN A 31 3.40 23.02 -5.47
CA ASN A 31 3.96 23.07 -6.84
C ASN A 31 5.33 22.39 -7.01
N LEU A 32 5.67 21.41 -6.17
CA LEU A 32 6.91 20.63 -6.25
C LEU A 32 6.77 19.39 -7.14
N THR A 33 5.55 18.88 -7.32
CA THR A 33 5.22 17.83 -8.31
C THR A 33 4.01 18.23 -9.14
N LYS A 34 3.94 17.73 -10.38
CA LYS A 34 2.81 18.00 -11.28
C LYS A 34 1.66 17.01 -11.11
N ASN A 35 1.96 15.76 -10.75
CA ASN A 35 0.97 14.68 -10.69
C ASN A 35 1.30 13.68 -9.56
N TRP A 36 0.57 13.79 -8.44
CA TRP A 36 0.74 12.89 -7.30
C TRP A 36 0.38 11.43 -7.63
N GLN A 37 -0.53 11.20 -8.58
CA GLN A 37 -1.01 9.87 -8.93
C GLN A 37 0.10 9.09 -9.63
N GLU A 38 0.73 9.71 -10.63
CA GLU A 38 1.84 9.09 -11.35
C GLU A 38 3.03 8.87 -10.43
N ASP A 39 3.32 9.83 -9.55
CA ASP A 39 4.42 9.72 -8.60
C ASP A 39 4.21 8.59 -7.57
N THR A 40 2.99 8.45 -7.03
CA THR A 40 2.62 7.32 -6.15
C THR A 40 2.70 5.99 -6.91
N ARG A 41 2.25 5.98 -8.16
CA ARG A 41 2.30 4.81 -9.04
C ARG A 41 3.75 4.39 -9.28
N GLN A 42 4.61 5.31 -9.69
CA GLN A 42 6.04 5.06 -9.89
C GLN A 42 6.70 4.52 -8.63
N TYR A 43 6.36 5.05 -7.45
CA TYR A 43 6.86 4.50 -6.19
C TYR A 43 6.53 3.01 -6.01
N PHE A 44 5.27 2.62 -6.18
CA PHE A 44 4.85 1.21 -6.06
C PHE A 44 5.50 0.33 -7.13
N PHE A 45 5.54 0.80 -8.38
CA PHE A 45 6.11 0.07 -9.50
C PHE A 45 7.65 0.01 -9.52
N ASN A 46 8.32 0.78 -8.68
CA ASN A 46 9.78 0.72 -8.50
C ASN A 46 10.20 -0.18 -7.32
N LEU A 47 9.25 -0.73 -6.56
CA LEU A 47 9.55 -1.77 -5.57
C LEU A 47 10.03 -3.05 -6.28
N ASP A 48 10.91 -3.81 -5.62
CA ASP A 48 11.42 -5.07 -6.16
C ASP A 48 10.26 -6.06 -6.40
N SER A 49 10.08 -6.46 -7.65
CA SER A 49 8.90 -7.24 -8.02
C SER A 49 8.88 -8.63 -7.41
N LYS A 50 10.04 -9.27 -7.24
CA LYS A 50 10.12 -10.59 -6.57
C LYS A 50 9.74 -10.47 -5.11
N TRP A 51 10.14 -9.38 -4.46
CA TRP A 51 9.74 -9.11 -3.08
C TRP A 51 8.24 -8.85 -2.96
N ILE A 52 7.64 -8.05 -3.85
CA ILE A 52 6.19 -7.82 -3.89
C ILE A 52 5.42 -9.13 -4.13
N GLU A 53 5.86 -9.95 -5.09
CA GLU A 53 5.29 -11.27 -5.37
C GLU A 53 5.40 -12.22 -4.17
N SER A 54 6.50 -12.16 -3.40
CA SER A 54 6.68 -12.96 -2.19
C SER A 54 5.67 -12.63 -1.07
N LEU A 55 5.05 -11.45 -1.13
CA LEU A 55 3.97 -11.04 -0.23
C LEU A 55 2.58 -11.48 -0.75
N GLY A 56 2.52 -12.19 -1.89
CA GLY A 56 1.28 -12.58 -2.54
C GLY A 56 0.63 -11.45 -3.37
N LEU A 57 1.33 -10.33 -3.54
CA LEU A 57 0.86 -9.19 -4.30
C LEU A 57 1.19 -9.30 -5.79
N GLU A 58 0.39 -8.64 -6.62
CA GLU A 58 0.69 -8.41 -8.02
C GLU A 58 1.05 -6.94 -8.22
N GLN A 59 2.15 -6.67 -8.93
CA GLN A 59 2.58 -5.30 -9.20
C GLN A 59 1.82 -4.72 -10.38
N ASN A 60 0.53 -4.45 -10.16
CA ASN A 60 -0.40 -3.90 -11.15
C ASN A 60 -1.24 -2.76 -10.55
N ASP A 61 -1.99 -2.06 -11.40
CA ASP A 61 -2.79 -0.91 -10.98
C ASP A 61 -3.97 -1.31 -10.07
N GLU A 62 -4.52 -2.51 -10.20
CA GLU A 62 -5.59 -3.03 -9.34
C GLU A 62 -5.10 -3.20 -7.90
N CYS A 63 -3.92 -3.80 -7.71
CA CYS A 63 -3.28 -3.94 -6.40
C CYS A 63 -2.95 -2.58 -5.78
N LEU A 64 -2.37 -1.66 -6.56
CA LEU A 64 -2.13 -0.29 -6.10
C LEU A 64 -3.43 0.36 -5.62
N PHE A 65 -4.52 0.17 -6.35
CA PHE A 65 -5.82 0.71 -6.00
C PHE A 65 -6.37 0.10 -4.71
N GLY A 66 -6.23 -1.21 -4.53
CA GLY A 66 -6.54 -1.91 -3.28
C GLY A 66 -5.74 -1.35 -2.10
N ILE A 67 -4.42 -1.19 -2.26
CA ILE A 67 -3.54 -0.62 -1.24
C ILE A 67 -3.97 0.80 -0.85
N ILE A 68 -4.25 1.66 -1.83
CA ILE A 68 -4.64 3.05 -1.57
C ILE A 68 -6.00 3.13 -0.85
N ARG A 69 -6.93 2.22 -1.16
CA ARG A 69 -8.27 2.18 -0.57
C ARG A 69 -8.34 1.41 0.74
N PHE A 70 -7.33 0.59 1.04
CA PHE A 70 -7.29 -0.21 2.26
C PHE A 70 -7.38 0.68 3.50
N ASP A 71 -8.35 0.42 4.35
CA ASP A 71 -8.52 1.15 5.61
C ASP A 71 -7.73 0.46 6.72
N ILE A 72 -6.79 1.20 7.31
CA ILE A 72 -6.01 0.72 8.46
C ILE A 72 -6.75 1.19 9.72
N SER A 73 -7.73 0.39 10.14
CA SER A 73 -8.55 0.66 11.31
C SER A 73 -7.73 0.65 12.61
N GLU A 74 -8.27 1.26 13.68
CA GLU A 74 -7.66 1.20 15.02
C GLU A 74 -7.56 -0.24 15.55
N GLU A 75 -8.46 -1.13 15.12
CA GLU A 75 -8.39 -2.56 15.43
C GLU A 75 -7.13 -3.19 14.83
N ILE A 76 -6.82 -2.92 13.56
CA ILE A 76 -5.61 -3.42 12.91
C ILE A 76 -4.36 -2.86 13.59
N LYS A 77 -4.36 -1.56 13.95
CA LYS A 77 -3.22 -0.91 14.62
C LYS A 77 -2.92 -1.48 16.01
N SER A 78 -3.97 -1.90 16.73
CA SER A 78 -3.86 -2.48 18.08
C SER A 78 -3.71 -4.01 18.07
N THR A 79 -3.82 -4.64 16.90
CA THR A 79 -3.68 -6.09 16.74
C THR A 79 -2.22 -6.54 16.83
N LYS A 80 -1.97 -7.66 17.52
CA LYS A 80 -0.64 -8.27 17.58
C LYS A 80 -0.22 -8.84 16.23
N HIS A 81 1.08 -8.80 15.93
CA HIS A 81 1.61 -9.21 14.62
C HIS A 81 1.22 -10.63 14.20
N ASP A 82 1.19 -11.57 15.14
CA ASP A 82 0.80 -12.97 14.92
C ASP A 82 -0.70 -13.16 14.62
N GLN A 83 -1.52 -12.14 14.88
CA GLN A 83 -2.97 -12.14 14.66
C GLN A 83 -3.40 -11.29 13.45
N LEU A 84 -2.47 -10.64 12.75
CA LEU A 84 -2.78 -9.82 11.57
C LEU A 84 -3.44 -10.61 10.45
N HIS A 85 -3.16 -11.92 10.34
CA HIS A 85 -3.74 -12.81 9.34
C HIS A 85 -5.28 -12.93 9.39
N LYS A 86 -5.92 -12.38 10.44
CA LYS A 86 -7.39 -12.28 10.55
C LYS A 86 -7.98 -11.18 9.66
N PHE A 87 -7.15 -10.27 9.17
CA PHE A 87 -7.50 -9.22 8.23
C PHE A 87 -6.92 -9.53 6.86
N SER A 88 -7.51 -8.98 5.81
CA SER A 88 -7.07 -9.22 4.44
C SER A 88 -7.13 -7.96 3.59
N LEU A 89 -6.15 -7.80 2.71
CA LEU A 89 -6.21 -6.86 1.60
C LEU A 89 -6.98 -7.51 0.44
N THR A 90 -7.92 -6.76 -0.13
CA THR A 90 -8.69 -7.19 -1.31
C THR A 90 -8.40 -6.24 -2.47
N TYR A 91 -8.02 -6.82 -3.62
CA TYR A 91 -7.85 -6.09 -4.88
C TYR A 91 -8.33 -6.92 -6.07
#